data_AF-A0A8B6CVB3-F1
#
_entry.id   AF-A0A8B6CVB3-F1
#
_cell.length_a   1.000
_cell.length_b   1.000
_cell.length_c   1.000
_cell.angle_alpha   90.00
_cell.angle_beta   90.00
_cell.angle_gamma   90.00
#
_symmetry.space_group_name_H-M   'P 1'
#
loop_
_entity.id
_entity.type
_entity.pdbx_description
1 polymer ?
#
loop_
_entity_poly.entity_id
_entity_poly.type
_entity_poly.pdbx_seq_one_letter_code
_entity_poly.pdbx_strand_id
1 'polypeptide(L)'
;MLSYFTDMKLPKGTAIGIDLQYVNSIRGAILLSKCDFTSAKTQAEILQKLGNKKADLVLSDMAPACSGDRSMDHHKIIELCSSVIRFSTVVLKNDGAVLCKLWMGGQQKILEDAMRKLFLNVKPVKPNASRDDSAEIYLLGRNFKGMI
;
A
#
# COMPACT_ATOMS: atom_id res chain seq x y z
N MET A 1 -6.69 20.79 27.22
CA MET A 1 -6.52 19.35 27.53
C MET A 1 -5.37 18.81 26.68
N LEU A 2 -4.17 19.29 27.01
CA LEU A 2 -2.86 19.01 26.41
C LEU A 2 -2.15 18.07 27.40
N SER A 3 -1.95 16.79 27.10
CA SER A 3 -0.99 15.95 27.86
C SER A 3 -0.69 14.53 27.34
N TYR A 4 -1.28 14.02 26.25
CA TYR A 4 -1.09 12.59 25.91
C TYR A 4 0.03 12.24 24.90
N PHE A 5 0.88 13.18 24.47
CA PHE A 5 1.88 12.92 23.42
C PHE A 5 3.36 12.98 23.84
N THR A 6 3.68 12.78 25.12
CA THR A 6 5.07 12.65 25.60
C THR A 6 5.34 11.27 26.16
N ASP A 7 5.04 10.22 25.41
CA ASP A 7 5.49 8.87 25.74
C ASP A 7 6.75 8.51 24.94
N MET A 8 7.91 8.63 25.60
CA MET A 8 9.25 8.39 25.01
C MET A 8 9.57 6.90 24.76
N LYS A 9 8.56 6.01 24.76
CA LYS A 9 8.70 4.57 24.49
C LYS A 9 7.96 4.10 23.22
N LEU A 10 7.59 5.00 22.33
CA LEU A 10 7.06 4.60 21.03
C LEU A 10 8.20 4.00 20.16
N PRO A 11 7.97 2.85 19.51
CA PRO A 11 8.94 2.27 18.57
C PRO A 11 9.37 3.32 17.54
N LYS A 12 10.68 3.52 17.39
CA LYS A 12 11.23 4.39 16.35
C LYS A 12 11.17 3.66 15.01
N GLY A 13 10.25 4.07 14.14
CA GLY A 13 10.14 3.60 12.76
C GLY A 13 10.54 4.67 11.74
N THR A 14 10.79 4.26 10.50
CA THR A 14 10.90 5.18 9.36
C THR A 14 9.64 5.04 8.50
N ALA A 15 8.92 6.13 8.29
CA ALA A 15 7.79 6.17 7.38
C ALA A 15 8.16 6.94 6.11
N ILE A 16 7.86 6.36 4.96
CA ILE A 16 7.99 7.02 3.65
C ILE A 16 6.58 7.05 3.04
N GLY A 17 6.04 8.24 2.82
CA GLY A 17 4.74 8.47 2.20
C GLY A 17 4.90 9.10 0.82
N ILE A 18 3.99 8.75 -0.09
CA ILE A 18 3.94 9.29 -1.45
C ILE A 18 2.50 9.63 -1.76
N ASP A 19 2.26 10.79 -2.37
CA ASP A 19 0.93 11.18 -2.82
C ASP A 19 1.01 11.99 -4.11
N LEU A 20 0.00 11.85 -4.97
CA LEU A 20 -0.19 12.66 -6.17
C LEU A 20 -0.52 14.12 -5.82
N GLN A 21 -1.07 14.34 -4.63
CA GLN A 21 -1.39 15.65 -4.09
C GLN A 21 -0.28 16.16 -3.19
N TYR A 22 -0.41 17.41 -2.79
CA TYR A 22 0.48 17.99 -1.79
C TYR A 22 0.12 17.48 -0.40
N VAL A 23 1.12 17.07 0.36
CA VAL A 23 0.97 16.63 1.76
C VAL A 23 1.85 17.49 2.65
N ASN A 24 1.27 18.01 3.73
CA ASN A 24 2.03 18.75 4.75
C ASN A 24 3.10 17.86 5.38
N SER A 25 4.26 18.44 5.72
CA SER A 25 5.32 17.71 6.39
C SER A 25 4.83 17.11 7.72
N ILE A 26 5.06 15.82 7.92
CA ILE A 26 4.77 15.12 9.17
C ILE A 26 6.10 14.81 9.86
N ARG A 27 6.24 15.23 11.12
CA ARG A 27 7.46 15.01 11.90
C ARG A 27 7.77 13.51 11.98
N GLY A 28 8.96 13.13 11.53
CA GLY A 28 9.43 11.73 11.55
C GLY A 28 9.04 10.90 10.32
N ALA A 29 8.32 11.49 9.34
CA ALA A 29 8.03 10.86 8.06
C ALA A 29 8.74 11.59 6.90
N ILE A 30 9.18 10.83 5.91
CA ILE A 30 9.67 11.35 4.63
C ILE A 30 8.48 11.35 3.68
N LEU A 31 8.10 12.51 3.13
CA LEU A 31 6.94 12.62 2.24
C LEU A 31 7.35 13.10 0.86
N LEU A 32 7.00 12.32 -0.16
CA LEU A 32 7.14 12.65 -1.57
C LEU A 32 5.78 13.18 -2.08
N SER A 33 5.62 14.51 -2.08
CA SER A 33 4.41 15.17 -2.56
C SER A 33 4.41 15.34 -4.08
N LYS A 34 3.21 15.41 -4.69
CA LYS A 34 3.03 15.60 -6.14
C LYS A 34 3.81 14.58 -6.99
N CYS A 35 3.84 13.35 -6.51
CA CYS A 35 4.58 12.26 -7.11
C CYS A 35 3.65 11.11 -7.50
N ASP A 36 3.80 10.61 -8.72
CA ASP A 36 3.05 9.45 -9.19
C ASP A 36 3.81 8.16 -8.86
N PHE A 37 3.24 7.37 -7.95
CA PHE A 37 3.79 6.07 -7.56
C PHE A 37 4.00 5.10 -8.74
N THR A 38 3.19 5.20 -9.79
CA THR A 38 3.31 4.33 -10.97
C THR A 38 4.53 4.69 -11.83
N SER A 39 5.11 5.88 -11.63
CA SER A 39 6.30 6.31 -12.36
C SER A 39 7.57 5.64 -11.83
N ALA A 40 8.42 5.17 -12.75
CA ALA A 40 9.72 4.58 -12.42
C ALA A 40 10.62 5.56 -11.64
N LYS A 41 10.51 6.87 -11.93
CA LYS A 41 11.25 7.92 -11.22
C LYS A 41 10.89 7.95 -9.75
N THR A 42 9.59 7.97 -9.42
CA THR A 42 9.13 7.99 -8.02
C THR A 42 9.52 6.69 -7.31
N GLN A 43 9.38 5.53 -7.96
CA GLN A 43 9.81 4.25 -7.38
C GLN A 43 11.32 4.23 -7.08
N ALA A 44 12.15 4.75 -7.97
CA ALA A 44 13.59 4.89 -7.74
C ALA A 44 13.91 5.84 -6.59
N GLU A 45 13.16 6.95 -6.46
CA GLU A 45 13.32 7.87 -5.34
C GLU A 45 12.95 7.22 -4.00
N ILE A 46 11.87 6.42 -3.94
CA ILE A 46 11.51 5.65 -2.74
C ILE A 46 12.64 4.70 -2.36
N LEU A 47 13.21 3.98 -3.33
CA LEU A 47 14.34 3.08 -3.10
C LEU A 47 15.56 3.84 -2.57
N GLN A 48 15.85 5.02 -3.11
CA GLN A 48 16.93 5.86 -2.63
C GLN A 48 16.71 6.31 -1.16
N LYS A 49 15.50 6.71 -0.81
CA LYS A 49 15.15 7.11 0.58
C LYS A 49 15.17 5.93 1.54
N LEU A 50 14.80 4.73 1.07
CA LEU A 50 14.86 3.49 1.85
C LEU A 50 16.32 3.04 2.05
N GLY A 51 17.19 3.29 1.09
CA GLY A 51 18.59 2.88 1.10
C GLY A 51 18.73 1.36 1.13
N ASN A 52 19.62 0.86 2.00
CA ASN A 52 19.82 -0.59 2.17
C ASN A 52 18.80 -1.26 3.10
N LYS A 53 17.83 -0.49 3.63
CA LYS A 53 16.79 -1.04 4.51
C LYS A 53 15.72 -1.73 3.68
N LYS A 54 14.96 -2.60 4.34
CA LYS A 54 13.74 -3.20 3.81
C LYS A 54 12.56 -2.75 4.64
N ALA A 55 11.40 -2.64 4.01
CA ALA A 55 10.16 -2.25 4.66
C ALA A 55 9.52 -3.45 5.39
N ASP A 56 9.05 -3.22 6.61
CA ASP A 56 8.22 -4.19 7.33
C ASP A 56 6.81 -4.29 6.73
N LEU A 57 6.31 -3.17 6.21
CA LEU A 57 4.94 -3.00 5.75
C LEU A 57 4.88 -2.03 4.57
N VAL A 58 4.10 -2.40 3.55
CA VAL A 58 3.67 -1.50 2.47
C VAL A 58 2.16 -1.30 2.59
N LEU A 59 1.71 -0.05 2.65
CA LEU A 59 0.30 0.33 2.68
C LEU A 59 -0.03 1.13 1.43
N SER A 60 -1.10 0.74 0.74
CA SER A 60 -1.66 1.50 -0.38
C SER A 60 -3.13 1.75 -0.16
N ASP A 61 -3.48 3.00 0.11
CA ASP A 61 -4.85 3.51 0.06
C ASP A 61 -5.15 4.26 -1.26
N MET A 62 -4.34 4.00 -2.29
CA MET A 62 -4.53 4.65 -3.59
C MET A 62 -5.77 4.09 -4.30
N ALA A 63 -6.49 4.97 -5.00
CA ALA A 63 -7.54 4.61 -5.95
C ALA A 63 -7.46 5.56 -7.16
N PRO A 64 -7.74 5.06 -8.37
CA PRO A 64 -7.82 5.90 -9.56
C PRO A 64 -9.03 6.84 -9.47
N ALA A 65 -8.98 7.96 -10.20
CA ALA A 65 -10.16 8.79 -10.41
C ALA A 65 -11.23 7.99 -11.16
N CYS A 66 -12.46 7.97 -10.63
CA CYS A 66 -13.57 7.28 -11.25
C CYS A 66 -13.97 7.98 -12.56
N SER A 67 -13.94 7.27 -13.69
CA SER A 67 -14.48 7.76 -14.96
C SER A 67 -15.98 7.52 -15.09
N GLY A 68 -16.59 6.74 -14.19
CA GLY A 68 -18.01 6.37 -14.21
C GLY A 68 -18.28 5.07 -14.99
N ASP A 69 -17.28 4.56 -15.73
CA ASP A 69 -17.30 3.22 -16.29
C ASP A 69 -16.73 2.25 -15.25
N ARG A 70 -17.62 1.48 -14.62
CA ARG A 70 -17.27 0.54 -13.55
C ARG A 70 -16.24 -0.51 -13.99
N SER A 71 -16.28 -0.95 -15.25
CA SER A 71 -15.35 -1.96 -15.75
C SER A 71 -13.96 -1.37 -15.89
N MET A 72 -13.87 -0.18 -16.47
CA MET A 72 -12.62 0.55 -16.64
C MET A 72 -12.02 0.97 -15.29
N ASP A 73 -12.85 1.47 -14.38
CA ASP A 73 -12.44 1.88 -13.04
C ASP A 73 -11.93 0.68 -12.23
N HIS A 74 -12.61 -0.47 -12.34
CA HIS A 74 -12.17 -1.74 -11.75
C HIS A 74 -10.82 -2.20 -12.34
N HIS A 75 -10.62 -2.07 -13.65
CA HIS A 75 -9.35 -2.42 -14.27
C HIS A 75 -8.20 -1.55 -13.75
N LYS A 76 -8.40 -0.22 -13.72
CA LYS A 76 -7.38 0.73 -13.25
C LYS A 76 -6.95 0.46 -11.80
N ILE A 77 -7.88 0.16 -10.89
CA ILE A 77 -7.51 -0.12 -9.50
C ILE A 77 -6.75 -1.44 -9.36
N ILE A 78 -7.08 -2.44 -10.19
CA ILE A 78 -6.34 -3.72 -10.24
C ILE A 78 -4.93 -3.51 -10.78
N GLU A 79 -4.75 -2.69 -11.82
CA GLU A 79 -3.42 -2.35 -12.36
C GLU A 79 -2.57 -1.60 -11.32
N LEU A 80 -3.17 -0.63 -10.63
CA LEU A 80 -2.52 0.13 -9.58
C LEU A 80 -2.07 -0.78 -8.42
N CYS A 81 -2.95 -1.65 -7.95
CA CYS A 81 -2.61 -2.62 -6.91
C CYS A 81 -1.55 -3.63 -7.36
N SER A 82 -1.60 -4.07 -8.62
CA SER A 82 -0.57 -4.92 -9.21
C SER A 82 0.79 -4.22 -9.21
N SER A 83 0.82 -2.91 -9.48
CA SER A 83 2.04 -2.09 -9.38
C SER A 83 2.58 -2.07 -7.95
N VAL A 84 1.71 -1.87 -6.95
CA VAL A 84 2.09 -1.91 -5.53
C VAL A 84 2.65 -3.26 -5.12
N ILE A 85 2.00 -4.36 -5.52
CA ILE A 85 2.45 -5.72 -5.19
C ILE A 85 3.81 -6.01 -5.83
N ARG A 86 4.01 -5.65 -7.10
CA ARG A 86 5.32 -5.77 -7.77
C ARG A 86 6.39 -4.97 -7.07
N PHE A 87 6.12 -3.71 -6.71
CA PHE A 87 7.07 -2.90 -5.98
C PHE A 87 7.37 -3.49 -4.58
N SER A 88 6.35 -4.06 -3.92
CA SER A 88 6.48 -4.70 -2.62
C SER A 88 7.48 -5.85 -2.62
N THR A 89 7.59 -6.63 -3.71
CA THR A 89 8.59 -7.71 -3.78
C THR A 89 10.03 -7.20 -3.78
N VAL A 90 10.25 -5.94 -4.15
CA VAL A 90 11.56 -5.28 -4.15
C VAL A 90 11.88 -4.71 -2.77
N VAL A 91 10.90 -4.09 -2.10
CA VAL A 91 11.14 -3.32 -0.87
C VAL A 91 10.86 -4.08 0.42
N LEU A 92 9.99 -5.09 0.41
CA LEU A 92 9.66 -5.83 1.63
C LEU A 92 10.82 -6.71 2.10
N LYS A 93 10.96 -6.81 3.42
CA LYS A 93 11.76 -7.87 4.03
C LYS A 93 10.98 -9.18 4.04
N ASN A 94 11.69 -10.29 4.24
CA ASN A 94 11.06 -11.55 4.60
C ASN A 94 10.17 -11.37 5.83
N ASP A 95 9.04 -12.06 5.84
CA ASP A 95 7.97 -11.93 6.82
C ASP A 95 7.22 -10.58 6.82
N GLY A 96 7.54 -9.68 5.88
CA GLY A 96 6.84 -8.40 5.70
C GLY A 96 5.39 -8.58 5.23
N ALA A 97 4.65 -7.47 5.20
CA ALA A 97 3.26 -7.44 4.80
C ALA A 97 2.94 -6.33 3.79
N VAL A 98 1.88 -6.54 3.01
CA VAL A 98 1.29 -5.53 2.13
C VAL A 98 -0.22 -5.46 2.36
N LEU A 99 -0.77 -4.25 2.36
CA LEU A 99 -2.20 -4.00 2.39
C LEU A 99 -2.56 -3.01 1.28
N CYS A 100 -3.42 -3.43 0.35
CA CYS A 100 -3.83 -2.60 -0.79
C CYS A 100 -5.35 -2.43 -0.83
N LYS A 101 -5.84 -1.19 -0.97
CA LYS A 101 -7.25 -0.90 -1.23
C LYS A 101 -7.66 -1.41 -2.61
N LEU A 102 -8.85 -2.00 -2.68
CA LEU A 102 -9.51 -2.47 -3.89
C LEU A 102 -11.00 -2.13 -3.82
N TRP A 103 -11.67 -2.25 -4.96
CA TRP A 103 -13.13 -2.34 -5.02
C TRP A 103 -13.53 -3.79 -5.28
N MET A 104 -14.57 -4.26 -4.58
CA MET A 104 -15.16 -5.57 -4.81
C MET A 104 -15.61 -5.67 -6.27
N GLY A 105 -15.15 -6.72 -6.94
CA GLY A 105 -15.46 -6.93 -8.35
C GLY A 105 -14.83 -8.20 -8.90
N GLY A 106 -15.03 -8.45 -10.20
CA GLY A 106 -14.73 -9.75 -10.81
C GLY A 106 -13.25 -10.13 -10.88
N GLN A 107 -12.33 -9.17 -10.84
CA GLN A 107 -10.89 -9.43 -11.05
C GLN A 107 -10.06 -9.53 -9.75
N GLN A 108 -10.67 -9.35 -8.58
CA GLN A 108 -9.95 -9.42 -7.29
C GLN A 108 -9.23 -10.78 -7.09
N LYS A 109 -9.86 -11.88 -7.54
CA LYS A 109 -9.32 -13.23 -7.39
C LYS A 109 -7.98 -13.43 -8.10
N ILE A 110 -7.79 -12.78 -9.26
CA ILE A 110 -6.53 -12.82 -10.01
C ILE A 110 -5.40 -12.25 -9.15
N LEU A 111 -5.68 -11.15 -8.45
CA LEU A 111 -4.72 -10.50 -7.56
C LEU A 111 -4.46 -11.34 -6.31
N GLU A 112 -5.50 -11.94 -5.72
CA GLU A 112 -5.36 -12.88 -4.61
C GLU A 112 -4.45 -14.06 -4.98
N ASP A 113 -4.68 -14.69 -6.12
CA ASP A 113 -3.91 -15.84 -6.59
C ASP A 113 -2.45 -15.46 -6.86
N ALA A 114 -2.21 -14.26 -7.41
CA ALA A 114 -0.85 -13.73 -7.57
C ALA A 114 -0.18 -13.51 -6.21
N MET A 115 -0.88 -12.93 -5.23
CA MET A 115 -0.35 -12.72 -3.89
C MET A 115 -0.10 -14.04 -3.14
N ARG A 116 -0.91 -15.09 -3.33
CA ARG A 116 -0.69 -16.40 -2.68
C ARG A 116 0.62 -17.06 -3.09
N LYS A 117 1.15 -16.70 -4.26
CA LYS A 117 2.49 -17.12 -4.68
C LYS A 117 3.58 -16.44 -3.85
N LEU A 118 3.37 -15.19 -3.45
CA LEU A 118 4.35 -14.31 -2.79
C LEU A 118 4.27 -14.30 -1.24
N PHE A 119 3.08 -14.55 -0.67
CA PHE A 119 2.79 -14.42 0.76
C PHE A 119 2.23 -15.73 1.33
N LEU A 120 2.46 -16.02 2.62
CA LEU A 120 1.88 -17.22 3.27
C LEU A 120 0.39 -17.05 3.58
N ASN A 121 -0.04 -15.85 3.95
CA ASN A 121 -1.43 -15.56 4.29
C ASN A 121 -1.96 -14.42 3.42
N VAL A 122 -2.98 -14.71 2.62
CA VAL A 122 -3.66 -13.73 1.77
C VAL A 122 -5.15 -13.76 2.07
N LYS A 123 -5.71 -12.60 2.43
CA LYS A 123 -7.13 -12.46 2.69
C LYS A 123 -7.66 -11.08 2.32
N PRO A 124 -8.88 -10.98 1.77
CA PRO A 124 -9.62 -9.73 1.75
C PRO A 124 -10.00 -9.33 3.18
N VAL A 125 -10.01 -8.02 3.44
CA VAL A 125 -10.33 -7.39 4.72
C VAL A 125 -11.30 -6.25 4.43
N LYS A 126 -12.51 -6.33 4.96
CA LYS A 126 -13.44 -5.20 4.97
C LYS A 126 -13.25 -4.43 6.29
N PRO A 127 -12.92 -3.12 6.26
CA PRO A 127 -12.74 -2.35 7.49
C PRO A 127 -14.07 -2.22 8.25
N ASN A 128 -14.05 -2.33 9.58
CA ASN A 128 -15.24 -2.06 10.39
C ASN A 128 -15.74 -0.61 10.27
N ALA A 129 -14.87 0.30 9.82
CA ALA A 129 -15.20 1.70 9.60
C ALA A 129 -15.81 1.97 8.21
N SER A 130 -15.80 0.99 7.29
CA SER A 130 -16.44 1.15 5.98
C SER A 130 -17.94 0.88 6.10
N ARG A 131 -18.75 1.62 5.33
CA ARG A 131 -20.19 1.39 5.28
C ARG A 131 -20.47 0.03 4.64
N ASP A 132 -21.56 -0.62 5.05
CA ASP A 132 -21.93 -1.96 4.56
C ASP A 132 -22.10 -1.98 3.04
N ASP A 133 -22.65 -0.91 2.46
CA ASP A 133 -22.90 -0.71 1.04
C ASP A 133 -21.66 -0.28 0.22
N SER A 134 -20.52 -0.04 0.88
CA SER A 134 -19.29 0.30 0.18
C SER A 134 -18.70 -0.91 -0.55
N ALA A 135 -18.31 -0.71 -1.81
CA ALA A 135 -17.53 -1.68 -2.56
C ALA A 135 -16.07 -1.76 -2.07
N GLU A 136 -15.64 -0.89 -1.15
CA GLU A 136 -14.27 -0.87 -0.67
C GLU A 136 -13.92 -2.09 0.19
N ILE A 137 -12.83 -2.75 -0.20
CA ILE A 137 -12.15 -3.79 0.56
C ILE A 137 -10.64 -3.53 0.51
N TYR A 138 -9.89 -4.16 1.40
CA TYR A 138 -8.44 -4.22 1.32
C TYR A 138 -8.00 -5.64 1.10
N LEU A 139 -6.97 -5.85 0.29
CA LEU A 139 -6.32 -7.14 0.16
C LEU A 139 -5.04 -7.16 0.99
N LEU A 140 -5.01 -8.04 1.99
CA LEU A 140 -3.90 -8.20 2.92
C LEU A 140 -3.07 -9.42 2.54
N GLY A 141 -1.77 -9.20 2.29
CA GLY A 141 -0.75 -10.24 2.21
C GLY A 141 0.19 -10.15 3.40
N ARG A 142 0.33 -11.24 4.17
CA ARG A 142 1.26 -11.33 5.32
C ARG A 142 2.27 -12.44 5.10
N ASN A 143 3.40 -12.29 5.78
CA ASN A 143 4.52 -13.22 5.73
C ASN A 143 5.04 -13.37 4.30
N PHE A 144 5.63 -12.29 3.78
CA PHE A 144 6.30 -12.30 2.50
C PHE A 144 7.38 -13.38 2.49
N LYS A 145 7.33 -14.27 1.49
CA LYS A 145 8.21 -15.45 1.39
C LYS A 145 9.66 -15.08 1.03
N GLY A 146 9.89 -13.86 0.56
CA GLY A 146 11.16 -13.47 -0.05
C GLY A 146 11.25 -13.91 -1.51
N MET A 147 12.15 -13.28 -2.27
CA MET A 147 12.58 -13.85 -3.55
C MET A 147 13.70 -14.86 -3.23
N ILE A 148 13.49 -16.12 -3.61
CA ILE A 148 14.51 -17.18 -3.56
C ILE A 148 15.47 -16.96 -4.72
#